data_AF-A0A7X2TXG4-F1
#
_entry.id   AF-A0A7X2TXG4-F1
#
_cell.length_a   1.000
_cell.length_b   1.000
_cell.length_c   1.000
_cell.angle_alpha   90.00
_cell.angle_beta   90.00
_cell.angle_gamma   90.00
#
_symmetry.space_group_name_H-M   'P 1'
#
loop_
_entity.id
_entity.type
_entity.pdbx_description
1 polymer ?
#
loop_
_entity_poly.entity_id
_entity_poly.type
_entity_poly.pdbx_seq_one_letter_code
_entity_poly.pdbx_strand_id
1 'polypeptide(L)'
;LMPQTAKYLKVNAHDPEQNVEGGARLLDTLVKRYESRRNGLALALAAYNAGPGAVDRFGGIPPFKETRHYVQKVIRRFKELVREP
;
A
#
# COMPACT_ATOMS: atom_id res chain seq x y z
N LEU A 1 9.64 -3.09 -5.41
CA LEU A 1 8.28 -3.67 -5.46
C LEU A 1 8.33 -5.18 -5.26
N MET A 2 7.29 -5.79 -4.66
CA MET A 2 7.17 -7.26 -4.66
C MET A 2 7.06 -7.78 -6.11
N PRO A 3 7.57 -8.97 -6.46
CA PRO A 3 7.69 -9.41 -7.86
C PRO A 3 6.35 -9.45 -8.63
N GLN A 4 5.27 -9.90 -7.99
CA GLN A 4 3.92 -9.88 -8.60
C GLN A 4 3.42 -8.45 -8.86
N THR A 5 3.75 -7.51 -7.98
CA THR A 5 3.38 -6.10 -8.10
C THR A 5 4.15 -5.42 -9.24
N ALA A 6 5.44 -5.70 -9.37
CA ALA A 6 6.26 -5.20 -10.48
C ALA A 6 5.75 -5.69 -11.85
N LYS A 7 5.31 -6.96 -11.91
CA LYS A 7 4.72 -7.57 -13.12
C LYS A 7 3.37 -6.96 -13.48
N TYR A 8 2.52 -6.67 -12.49
CA TYR A 8 1.23 -6.00 -12.70
C TYR A 8 1.42 -4.56 -13.21
N LEU A 9 2.41 -3.84 -12.68
CA LEU A 9 2.68 -2.45 -13.00
C LEU A 9 3.56 -2.25 -14.24
N LYS A 10 4.06 -3.34 -14.85
CA LYS A 10 5.02 -3.32 -15.97
C LYS A 10 6.26 -2.47 -15.70
N VAL A 11 6.75 -2.46 -14.46
CA VAL A 11 7.94 -1.70 -14.07
C VAL A 11 9.11 -2.62 -13.80
N ASN A 12 10.32 -2.18 -14.16
CA ASN A 12 11.53 -2.85 -13.73
C ASN A 12 11.77 -2.58 -12.24
N ALA A 13 11.59 -3.58 -11.38
CA ALA A 13 11.82 -3.42 -9.94
C ALA A 13 13.29 -3.11 -9.57
N HIS A 14 14.23 -3.36 -10.47
CA HIS A 14 15.65 -3.07 -10.28
C HIS A 14 16.05 -1.67 -10.75
N ASP A 15 15.16 -0.96 -11.45
CA ASP A 15 15.31 0.45 -11.78
C ASP A 15 14.66 1.27 -10.65
N PRO A 16 15.43 2.06 -9.89
CA PRO A 16 14.90 2.80 -8.75
C PRO A 16 13.78 3.78 -9.12
N GLU A 17 13.88 4.46 -10.26
CA GLU A 17 12.92 5.47 -10.69
C GLU A 17 11.61 4.82 -11.11
N GLN A 18 11.66 3.80 -11.96
CA GLN A 18 10.47 3.06 -12.40
C GLN A 18 9.79 2.32 -11.23
N ASN A 19 10.57 1.81 -10.27
CA ASN A 19 10.04 1.12 -9.10
C ASN A 19 9.29 2.08 -8.16
N VAL A 20 9.83 3.29 -7.93
CA VAL A 20 9.15 4.32 -7.14
C VAL A 20 7.90 4.82 -7.85
N GLU A 21 7.98 5.15 -9.14
CA GLU A 21 6.84 5.65 -9.90
C GLU A 21 5.72 4.60 -10.00
N GLY A 22 6.05 3.36 -10.33
CA GLY A 22 5.08 2.26 -10.38
C GLY A 22 4.40 2.04 -9.03
N GLY A 23 5.20 2.05 -7.94
CA GLY A 23 4.68 1.94 -6.59
C GLY A 23 3.73 3.07 -6.21
N ALA A 24 4.08 4.32 -6.55
CA ALA A 24 3.23 5.48 -6.31
C ALA A 24 1.90 5.40 -7.07
N ARG A 25 1.92 5.03 -8.37
CA ARG A 25 0.72 4.86 -9.20
C ARG A 25 -0.21 3.76 -8.67
N LEU A 26 0.36 2.65 -8.20
CA LEU A 26 -0.43 1.60 -7.57
C LEU A 26 -1.06 2.10 -6.26
N LEU A 27 -0.28 2.77 -5.42
CA LEU A 27 -0.78 3.29 -4.16
C LEU A 27 -1.93 4.29 -4.39
N ASP A 28 -1.81 5.19 -5.35
CA ASP A 28 -2.88 6.12 -5.76
C ASP A 28 -4.16 5.37 -6.19
N THR A 29 -4.02 4.33 -7.00
CA THR A 29 -5.14 3.48 -7.43
C THR A 29 -5.85 2.84 -6.23
N LEU A 30 -5.09 2.35 -5.25
CA LEU A 30 -5.64 1.73 -4.05
C LEU A 30 -6.26 2.75 -3.09
N VAL A 31 -5.68 3.94 -2.97
CA VAL A 31 -6.27 5.03 -2.18
C VAL A 31 -7.65 5.38 -2.74
N LYS A 32 -7.75 5.62 -4.06
CA LYS A 32 -9.03 5.88 -4.73
C LYS A 32 -10.04 4.75 -4.53
N ARG A 33 -9.59 3.48 -4.60
CA ARG A 33 -10.47 2.31 -4.37
C ARG A 33 -11.09 2.30 -2.97
N TYR A 34 -10.37 2.75 -1.94
CA TYR A 34 -10.79 2.63 -0.55
C TYR A 34 -11.16 3.95 0.13
N GLU A 35 -11.10 5.10 -0.56
CA GLU A 35 -11.29 6.43 0.04
C GLU A 35 -12.66 6.63 0.70
N SER A 36 -13.71 6.01 0.15
CA SER A 36 -15.08 6.07 0.70
C SER A 36 -15.28 5.18 1.92
N ARG A 37 -14.30 4.33 2.27
CA ARG A 37 -14.38 3.40 3.41
C ARG A 37 -13.85 4.09 4.67
N ARG A 38 -14.44 3.75 5.82
CA ARG A 38 -13.86 4.10 7.12
C ARG A 38 -12.44 3.53 7.21
N ASN A 39 -11.47 4.38 7.55
CA ASN A 39 -10.03 4.07 7.56
C ASN A 39 -9.45 3.75 6.15
N GLY A 40 -9.96 4.38 5.09
CA GLY A 40 -9.58 4.12 3.70
C GLY A 40 -8.07 4.09 3.44
N LEU A 41 -7.31 5.03 4.01
CA LEU A 41 -5.84 5.04 3.90
C LEU A 41 -5.19 3.76 4.47
N ALA A 42 -5.64 3.28 5.63
CA ALA A 42 -5.11 2.07 6.24
C ALA A 42 -5.46 0.82 5.41
N LEU A 43 -6.63 0.81 4.77
CA LEU A 43 -7.04 -0.27 3.86
C LEU A 43 -6.22 -0.26 2.57
N ALA A 44 -5.94 0.92 2.00
CA ALA A 44 -5.08 1.05 0.82
C ALA A 44 -3.66 0.53 1.11
N LEU A 45 -3.08 0.89 2.27
CA LEU A 45 -1.78 0.37 2.70
C LEU A 45 -1.79 -1.14 2.92
N ALA A 46 -2.86 -1.68 3.51
CA ALA A 46 -3.03 -3.12 3.67
C ALA A 46 -3.12 -3.83 2.31
N ALA A 47 -3.87 -3.26 1.35
CA ALA A 47 -4.01 -3.80 0.00
C ALA A 47 -2.71 -3.72 -0.80
N TYR A 48 -1.88 -2.70 -0.55
CA TYR A 48 -0.57 -2.58 -1.17
C TYR A 48 0.39 -3.71 -0.74
N ASN A 49 0.29 -4.15 0.53
CA ASN A 49 1.11 -5.24 1.07
C ASN A 49 0.52 -6.64 0.83
N ALA A 50 -0.77 -6.84 1.10
CA ALA A 50 -1.44 -8.15 1.08
C ALA A 50 -2.30 -8.41 -0.17
N GLY A 51 -2.44 -7.41 -1.03
CA GLY A 51 -3.35 -7.42 -2.17
C GLY A 51 -4.78 -6.97 -1.82
N PRO A 52 -5.48 -6.27 -2.73
CA PRO A 52 -6.85 -5.79 -2.50
C PRO A 52 -7.85 -6.94 -2.30
N GLY A 53 -7.66 -8.08 -2.97
CA GLY A 53 -8.54 -9.24 -2.81
C GLY A 53 -8.55 -9.80 -1.38
N ALA A 54 -7.43 -9.73 -0.66
CA ALA A 54 -7.39 -10.12 0.74
C ALA A 54 -8.15 -9.12 1.62
N VAL A 55 -7.93 -7.83 1.41
CA VAL A 55 -8.63 -6.75 2.15
C VAL A 55 -10.14 -6.85 1.94
N ASP A 56 -10.57 -7.06 0.70
CA ASP A 56 -11.99 -7.18 0.36
C ASP A 56 -12.62 -8.42 0.99
N ARG A 57 -11.93 -9.57 0.92
CA ARG A 57 -12.41 -10.83 1.53
C ARG A 57 -12.57 -10.73 3.04
N PHE A 58 -11.64 -10.05 3.73
CA PHE A 58 -11.72 -9.86 5.19
C PHE A 58 -12.57 -8.65 5.59
N GLY A 59 -13.01 -7.81 4.64
CA GLY A 59 -13.74 -6.58 4.92
C GLY A 59 -12.94 -5.52 5.67
N GLY A 60 -11.61 -5.66 5.74
CA GLY A 60 -10.73 -4.88 6.60
C GLY A 60 -9.27 -5.29 6.47
N ILE A 61 -8.41 -4.85 7.39
CA ILE A 61 -6.99 -5.26 7.40
C ILE A 61 -6.92 -6.78 7.70
N PRO A 62 -6.37 -7.60 6.78
CA PRO A 62 -6.28 -9.04 6.99
C PRO A 62 -5.53 -9.40 8.27
N PRO A 63 -5.81 -10.56 8.90
CA PRO A 63 -5.18 -10.95 10.16
C PRO A 63 -3.73 -11.44 10.01
N PHE A 64 -3.01 -10.94 9.01
CA PHE A 64 -1.60 -11.24 8.76
C PHE A 64 -0.72 -10.34 9.63
N LYS A 65 0.18 -10.96 10.40
CA LYS A 65 1.09 -10.23 11.30
C LYS A 65 1.92 -9.20 10.53
N GLU A 66 2.44 -9.59 9.37
CA GLU A 66 3.21 -8.71 8.49
C GLU A 66 2.41 -7.49 8.04
N THR A 67 1.20 -7.68 7.52
CA THR A 67 0.35 -6.58 7.00
C THR A 67 -0.03 -5.58 8.08
N ARG A 68 -0.38 -6.04 9.28
CA ARG A 68 -0.68 -5.14 10.41
C ARG A 68 0.53 -4.31 10.81
N HIS A 69 1.71 -4.93 10.90
CA HIS A 69 2.95 -4.21 11.18
C HIS A 69 3.32 -3.22 10.07
N TYR A 70 3.15 -3.61 8.80
CA TYR A 70 3.41 -2.74 7.66
C TYR A 70 2.57 -1.47 7.72
N VAL A 71 1.24 -1.60 7.91
CA VAL A 71 0.33 -0.45 8.00
C VAL A 71 0.73 0.48 9.15
N GLN A 72 0.99 -0.07 10.34
CA GLN A 72 1.40 0.72 11.51
C GLN A 72 2.72 1.47 11.25
N LYS A 73 3.73 0.79 10.68
CA LYS A 73 5.04 1.37 10.38
C LYS A 73 4.92 2.54 9.39
N VAL A 74 4.19 2.35 8.30
CA VAL A 74 4.04 3.38 7.25
C VAL A 74 3.27 4.59 7.77
N ILE A 75 2.15 4.39 8.47
CA ILE A 75 1.38 5.51 9.05
C ILE A 75 2.23 6.30 10.05
N ARG A 76 3.00 5.60 10.90
CA ARG A 76 3.89 6.27 11.85
C ARG A 76 4.94 7.12 11.13
N ARG A 77 5.63 6.53 10.16
CA ARG A 77 6.67 7.24 9.39
C ARG A 77 6.11 8.42 8.60
N PHE A 78 4.93 8.27 7.99
CA PHE A 78 4.25 9.36 7.29
C PHE A 78 3.93 10.52 8.24
N LYS A 79 3.42 10.23 9.44
CA LYS A 79 3.14 11.27 10.44
C LYS A 79 4.39 11.98 10.93
N GLU A 80 5.52 11.29 11.05
CA GLU A 80 6.81 11.91 11.40
C GLU A 80 7.26 12.86 10.28
N LEU A 81 7.29 12.39 9.04
CA LEU A 81 7.72 13.17 7.87
C LEU A 81 6.86 14.42 7.63
N VAL A 82 5.54 14.35 7.84
CA VAL A 82 4.63 15.50 7.66
C VAL A 82 4.69 16.48 8.84
N ARG A 83 5.27 16.08 9.98
CA ARG A 83 5.44 16.93 11.17
C ARG A 83 6.80 17.60 11.25
N GLU A 84 7.78 17.17 10.46
CA GLU A 84 9.08 17.83 10.35
C GLU A 84 8.91 19.11 9.50
N PRO A 85 9.12 20.32 10.08
CA PRO A 85 9.05 21.60 9.36
C PRO A 85 10.24 21.85 8.45
#